data_AF-A0A936AZG1-F1
#
_entry.id   AF-A0A936AZG1-F1
#
_cell.length_a   1.000
_cell.length_b   1.000
_cell.length_c   1.000
_cell.angle_alpha   90.00
_cell.angle_beta   90.00
_cell.angle_gamma   90.00
#
_symmetry.space_group_name_H-M   'P 1'
#
loop_
_entity.id
_entity.type
_entity.pdbx_description
1 polymer ?
#
loop_
_entity_poly.entity_id
_entity_poly.type
_entity_poly.pdbx_seq_one_letter_code
_entity_poly.pdbx_strand_id
1 'polypeptide(L)'
;MITSFFKYTKDVQNIIYQNKPGITGIGSLIFRDEEKLVTCWKNTGGEPLDYYRSYIYPYKGRLEKWYHENISFLTDIKIIFLTAWSIFQSNSNIPYRIFPTLPSKPEELRINWILQNQQNKE
;
A
#
# COMPACT_ATOMS: atom_id res chain seq x y z
N MET A 1 12.24 2.23 -10.50
CA MET A 1 10.84 2.35 -10.99
C MET A 1 10.45 1.19 -11.91
N ILE A 2 11.31 0.77 -12.86
CA ILE A 2 11.04 -0.36 -13.79
C ILE A 2 11.05 -1.74 -13.11
N THR A 3 11.89 -1.95 -12.09
CA THR A 3 12.06 -3.26 -11.43
C THR A 3 10.89 -3.70 -10.54
N SER A 4 10.03 -2.77 -10.09
CA SER A 4 8.88 -3.10 -9.24
C SER A 4 7.65 -3.52 -10.05
N PHE A 5 7.50 -3.01 -11.27
CA PHE A 5 6.36 -3.29 -12.15
C PHE A 5 6.27 -4.78 -12.51
N PHE A 6 7.41 -5.39 -12.88
CA PHE A 6 7.48 -6.81 -13.27
C PHE A 6 7.19 -7.80 -12.12
N LYS A 7 7.06 -7.32 -10.89
CA LYS A 7 6.75 -8.16 -9.72
C LYS A 7 5.25 -8.29 -9.47
N TYR A 8 4.43 -7.51 -10.16
CA TYR A 8 2.98 -7.69 -10.15
C TYR A 8 2.55 -8.82 -11.09
N THR A 9 1.37 -9.38 -10.84
CA THR A 9 0.71 -10.32 -11.75
C THR A 9 0.32 -9.63 -13.07
N LYS A 10 0.14 -10.39 -14.15
CA LYS A 10 -0.13 -9.82 -15.49
C LYS A 10 -1.40 -8.98 -15.55
N ASP A 11 -2.43 -9.36 -14.79
CA ASP A 11 -3.67 -8.59 -14.65
C ASP A 11 -3.43 -7.21 -14.03
N VAL A 12 -2.65 -7.16 -12.94
CA VAL A 12 -2.29 -5.89 -12.28
C VAL A 12 -1.38 -5.04 -13.18
N GLN A 13 -0.44 -5.65 -13.90
CA GLN A 13 0.39 -4.96 -14.87
C GLN A 13 -0.45 -4.27 -15.97
N ASN A 14 -1.47 -4.96 -16.48
CA ASN A 14 -2.39 -4.39 -17.47
C ASN A 14 -3.19 -3.21 -16.90
N ILE A 15 -3.68 -3.33 -15.66
CA ILE A 15 -4.39 -2.25 -14.97
C ILE A 15 -3.49 -1.02 -14.81
N ILE A 16 -2.25 -1.21 -14.33
CA ILE A 16 -1.28 -0.12 -14.16
C ILE A 16 -0.99 0.57 -15.50
N TYR A 17 -0.90 -0.18 -16.60
CA TYR A 17 -0.65 0.37 -17.93
C TYR A 17 -1.83 1.18 -18.48
N GLN A 18 -3.06 0.77 -18.18
CA GLN A 18 -4.28 1.48 -18.59
C GLN A 18 -4.50 2.79 -17.81
N ASN A 19 -4.00 2.86 -16.59
CA ASN A 19 -4.09 4.05 -15.76
C ASN A 19 -3.03 5.08 -16.16
N LYS A 20 -3.41 6.36 -16.31
CA LYS A 20 -2.43 7.43 -16.56
C LYS A 20 -1.54 7.59 -15.32
N PRO A 21 -0.20 7.64 -15.47
CA PRO A 21 0.68 7.86 -14.34
C PRO A 21 0.42 9.25 -13.75
N GLY A 22 0.25 9.32 -12.43
CA GLY A 22 0.05 10.54 -11.67
C GLY A 22 1.14 10.73 -10.60
N ILE A 23 1.20 11.94 -10.02
CA ILE A 23 2.19 12.29 -8.97
C ILE A 23 1.88 11.56 -7.65
N THR A 24 0.60 11.30 -7.34
CA THR A 24 0.15 10.54 -6.16
C THR A 24 -1.03 9.64 -6.51
N GLY A 25 -1.21 8.56 -5.76
CA GLY A 25 -2.31 7.60 -5.91
C GLY A 25 -2.64 6.95 -4.56
N ILE A 26 -3.73 6.17 -4.53
CA ILE A 26 -4.18 5.51 -3.29
C ILE A 26 -3.12 4.57 -2.70
N GLY A 27 -2.34 3.89 -3.56
CA GLY A 27 -1.20 3.08 -3.16
C GLY A 27 -0.15 3.89 -2.39
N SER A 28 0.27 5.03 -2.92
CA SER A 28 1.25 5.93 -2.28
C SER A 28 0.74 6.52 -0.96
N LEU A 29 -0.55 6.85 -0.89
CA LEU A 29 -1.17 7.35 0.34
C LEU A 29 -1.15 6.29 1.46
N ILE A 30 -1.53 5.04 1.15
CA ILE A 30 -1.57 3.94 2.12
C ILE A 30 -0.16 3.48 2.52
N PHE A 31 0.78 3.51 1.58
CA PHE A 31 2.18 3.08 1.77
C PHE A 31 3.15 4.25 2.01
N ARG A 32 2.66 5.38 2.52
CA ARG A 32 3.51 6.54 2.83
C ARG A 32 4.69 6.18 3.76
N ASP A 33 4.45 5.31 4.74
CA ASP A 33 5.45 4.83 5.70
C ASP A 33 6.00 3.42 5.36
N GLU A 34 6.01 3.04 4.07
CA GLU A 34 6.50 1.72 3.63
C GLU A 34 7.91 1.41 4.11
N GLU A 35 8.81 2.39 4.06
CA GLU A 35 10.19 2.21 4.49
C GLU A 35 10.28 1.81 5.98
N LYS A 36 9.37 2.31 6.83
CA LYS A 36 9.30 1.90 8.24
C LYS A 36 8.85 0.44 8.38
N LEU A 37 7.90 -0.02 7.57
CA LEU A 37 7.44 -1.42 7.59
C LEU A 37 8.57 -2.37 7.18
N VAL A 38 9.25 -2.04 6.08
CA VAL A 38 10.36 -2.85 5.55
C VAL A 38 11.56 -2.84 6.52
N THR A 39 11.87 -1.70 7.11
CA THR A 39 12.93 -1.59 8.13
C THR A 39 12.57 -2.40 9.38
N CYS A 40 11.31 -2.35 9.83
CA CYS A 40 10.85 -3.17 10.95
C CYS A 40 11.01 -4.67 10.64
N TRP A 41 10.55 -5.12 9.46
CA TRP A 41 10.70 -6.51 9.03
C TRP A 41 12.16 -6.97 8.98
N LYS A 42 13.03 -6.12 8.43
CA LYS A 42 14.48 -6.37 8.37
C LYS A 42 15.08 -6.49 9.76
N ASN A 43 14.71 -5.61 10.69
CA ASN A 43 15.19 -5.64 12.07
C ASN A 43 14.70 -6.91 12.81
N THR A 44 13.57 -7.46 12.39
CA THR A 44 13.06 -8.75 12.88
C THR A 44 13.73 -9.98 12.23
N GLY A 45 14.84 -9.80 11.52
CA GLY A 45 15.58 -10.89 10.87
C GLY A 45 14.94 -11.40 9.58
N GLY A 46 13.88 -10.76 9.09
CA GLY A 46 13.24 -11.11 7.83
C GLY A 46 13.95 -10.50 6.61
N GLU A 47 13.89 -11.19 5.48
CA GLU A 47 14.45 -10.68 4.23
C GLU A 47 13.47 -9.67 3.57
N PRO A 48 13.92 -8.45 3.20
CA PRO A 48 13.05 -7.42 2.62
C PRO A 48 12.33 -7.82 1.32
N LEU A 49 13.02 -8.47 0.36
CA LEU A 49 12.42 -8.87 -0.92
C LEU A 49 11.28 -9.87 -0.73
N ASP A 50 11.38 -10.77 0.25
CA ASP A 50 10.33 -11.73 0.61
C ASP A 50 9.11 -11.03 1.20
N TYR A 51 9.31 -10.01 2.05
CA TYR A 51 8.21 -9.19 2.56
C TYR A 51 7.48 -8.45 1.44
N TYR A 52 8.26 -7.92 0.50
CA TYR A 52 7.73 -7.28 -0.68
C TYR A 52 6.86 -8.22 -1.52
N ARG A 53 7.39 -9.40 -1.82
CA ARG A 53 6.71 -10.42 -2.65
C ARG A 53 5.47 -10.99 -1.97
N SER A 54 5.56 -11.28 -0.68
CA SER A 54 4.51 -12.01 0.04
C SER A 54 3.37 -11.11 0.52
N TYR A 55 3.65 -9.84 0.87
CA TYR A 55 2.67 -8.98 1.54
C TYR A 55 2.45 -7.64 0.84
N ILE A 56 3.52 -6.92 0.47
CA ILE A 56 3.38 -5.57 -0.09
C ILE A 56 2.79 -5.60 -1.50
N TYR A 57 3.37 -6.35 -2.44
CA TYR A 57 2.90 -6.34 -3.83
C TYR A 57 1.48 -6.88 -4.01
N PRO A 58 1.05 -7.98 -3.36
CA PRO A 58 -0.33 -8.43 -3.45
C PRO A 58 -1.33 -7.38 -2.96
N TYR A 59 -1.00 -6.66 -1.87
CA TYR A 59 -1.88 -5.59 -1.39
C TYR A 59 -1.86 -4.35 -2.28
N LYS A 60 -0.69 -3.92 -2.76
CA LYS A 60 -0.59 -2.83 -3.73
C LYS A 60 -1.39 -3.14 -5.01
N GLY A 61 -1.32 -4.37 -5.52
CA GLY A 61 -2.12 -4.78 -6.68
C GLY A 61 -3.62 -4.67 -6.45
N ARG A 62 -4.10 -5.02 -5.25
CA ARG A 62 -5.51 -4.80 -4.86
C ARG A 62 -5.90 -3.32 -4.81
N LEU A 63 -5.01 -2.46 -4.33
CA LEU A 63 -5.24 -1.00 -4.32
C LEU A 63 -5.31 -0.43 -5.73
N GLU A 64 -4.42 -0.87 -6.63
CA GLU A 64 -4.44 -0.45 -8.05
C GLU A 64 -5.73 -0.91 -8.74
N LYS A 65 -6.16 -2.16 -8.51
CA LYS A 65 -7.43 -2.67 -9.04
C LYS A 65 -8.62 -1.88 -8.50
N TRP A 66 -8.66 -1.63 -7.19
CA TRP A 66 -9.71 -0.82 -6.60
C TRP A 66 -9.75 0.58 -7.19
N TYR A 67 -8.59 1.22 -7.37
CA TYR A 67 -8.53 2.56 -7.98
C TYR A 67 -9.05 2.55 -9.41
N HIS A 68 -8.67 1.55 -10.21
CA HIS A 68 -9.16 1.38 -11.56
C HIS A 68 -10.70 1.24 -11.61
N GLU A 69 -11.28 0.46 -10.70
CA GLU A 69 -12.73 0.27 -10.59
C GLU A 69 -13.47 1.52 -10.07
N ASN A 70 -12.79 2.40 -9.34
CA ASN A 70 -13.38 3.57 -8.66
C ASN A 70 -12.82 4.90 -9.21
N ILE A 71 -12.24 4.87 -10.41
CA ILE A 71 -11.61 6.04 -11.01
C ILE A 71 -12.67 7.10 -11.32
N SER A 72 -12.54 8.27 -10.67
CA SER A 72 -13.44 9.39 -10.87
C SER A 72 -12.76 10.69 -10.43
N PHE A 73 -13.18 11.81 -11.00
CA PHE A 73 -12.68 13.13 -10.61
C PHE A 73 -12.81 13.40 -9.10
N LEU A 74 -13.91 12.96 -8.49
CA LEU A 74 -14.12 13.08 -7.04
C LEU A 74 -13.18 12.19 -6.23
N THR A 75 -12.88 10.98 -6.72
CA THR A 75 -11.90 10.07 -6.11
C THR A 75 -10.52 10.73 -6.07
N ASP A 76 -10.10 11.32 -7.19
CA ASP A 76 -8.79 11.97 -7.31
C ASP A 76 -8.67 13.19 -6.38
N ILE A 77 -9.69 14.05 -6.35
CA ILE A 77 -9.75 15.17 -5.41
C ILE A 77 -9.61 14.69 -3.97
N LYS A 78 -10.36 13.65 -3.57
CA LYS A 78 -10.27 13.08 -2.22
C LYS A 78 -8.87 12.54 -1.92
N ILE A 79 -8.22 11.85 -2.87
CA ILE A 79 -6.85 11.34 -2.70
C ILE A 79 -5.86 12.49 -2.52
N ILE A 80 -5.98 13.58 -3.29
CA ILE A 80 -5.12 14.76 -3.16
C ILE A 80 -5.31 15.42 -1.78
N PHE A 81 -6.56 15.64 -1.36
CA PHE A 81 -6.86 16.20 -0.04
C PHE A 81 -6.32 15.33 1.09
N LEU A 82 -6.50 14.01 1.00
CA LEU A 82 -5.96 13.07 1.99
C LEU A 82 -4.43 13.05 2.01
N THR A 83 -3.80 13.18 0.84
CA THR A 83 -2.34 13.26 0.73
C THR A 83 -1.82 14.50 1.46
N ALA A 84 -2.42 15.66 1.20
CA ALA A 84 -2.09 16.91 1.89
C ALA A 84 -2.40 16.81 3.40
N TRP A 85 -3.56 16.27 3.78
CA TRP A 85 -3.95 16.09 5.18
C TRP A 85 -3.02 15.15 5.94
N SER A 86 -2.49 14.12 5.28
CA SER A 86 -1.59 13.17 5.90
C SER A 86 -0.35 13.86 6.47
N ILE A 87 0.12 14.94 5.85
CA ILE A 87 1.28 15.72 6.31
C ILE A 87 1.03 16.26 7.73
N PHE A 88 -0.19 16.71 8.02
CA PHE A 88 -0.58 17.24 9.33
C PHE A 88 -0.95 16.13 10.32
N GLN A 89 -1.58 15.04 9.86
CA GLN A 89 -2.02 13.94 10.72
C GLN A 89 -1.76 12.58 10.05
N SER A 90 -0.83 11.80 10.60
CA SER A 90 -0.46 10.47 10.09
C SER A 90 -1.40 9.34 10.54
N ASN A 91 -2.71 9.62 10.67
CA ASN A 91 -3.64 8.58 11.11
C ASN A 91 -3.94 7.61 9.95
N SER A 92 -3.52 6.35 10.12
CA SER A 92 -3.60 5.30 9.10
C SER A 92 -5.03 4.94 8.67
N ASN A 93 -6.04 5.32 9.45
CA ASN A 93 -7.41 4.83 9.25
C ASN A 93 -8.30 5.80 8.44
N ILE A 94 -7.88 7.04 8.21
CA ILE A 94 -8.71 8.05 7.52
C ILE A 94 -9.10 7.62 6.10
N PRO A 95 -8.17 7.11 5.25
CA PRO A 95 -8.52 6.70 3.90
C PRO A 95 -9.63 5.63 3.85
N TYR A 96 -9.60 4.65 4.78
CA TYR A 96 -10.61 3.60 4.88
C TYR A 96 -11.98 4.11 5.34
N ARG A 97 -12.03 5.23 6.06
CA ARG A 97 -13.29 5.88 6.43
C ARG A 97 -13.91 6.67 5.27
N ILE A 98 -13.07 7.31 4.45
CA ILE A 98 -13.53 8.08 3.28
C ILE A 98 -13.92 7.16 2.12
N PHE A 99 -13.22 6.03 1.98
CA PHE A 99 -13.42 5.03 0.95
C PHE A 99 -13.83 3.69 1.58
N PRO A 100 -15.13 3.48 1.88
CA PRO A 100 -15.58 2.26 2.58
C PRO A 100 -15.40 0.98 1.75
N THR A 101 -15.30 1.09 0.41
CA THR A 101 -15.04 -0.04 -0.49
C THR A 101 -13.55 -0.38 -0.64
N LEU A 102 -12.65 0.42 -0.03
CA LEU A 102 -11.21 0.22 -0.14
C LEU A 102 -10.82 -1.10 0.54
N PRO A 103 -9.98 -1.95 -0.09
CA PRO A 103 -9.59 -3.22 0.50
C PRO A 103 -8.88 -2.99 1.83
N SER A 104 -9.37 -3.62 2.90
CA SER A 104 -8.85 -3.46 4.26
C SER A 104 -7.36 -3.79 4.33
N LYS A 105 -6.61 -3.01 5.14
CA LYS A 105 -5.18 -3.26 5.36
C LYS A 105 -4.98 -4.61 6.07
N PRO A 106 -4.25 -5.58 5.47
CA PRO A 106 -3.90 -6.83 6.12
C PRO A 106 -3.10 -6.60 7.41
N GLU A 107 -3.22 -7.53 8.36
CA GLU A 107 -2.51 -7.46 9.65
C GLU A 107 -0.99 -7.51 9.45
N GLU A 108 -0.52 -8.25 8.45
CA GLU A 108 0.89 -8.44 8.10
C GLU A 108 1.58 -7.13 7.68
N LEU A 109 0.79 -6.12 7.31
CA LEU A 109 1.25 -4.77 6.98
C LEU A 109 1.16 -3.80 8.16
N ARG A 110 1.01 -4.30 9.39
CA ARG A 110 1.02 -3.52 10.63
C ARG A 110 2.28 -3.84 11.44
N ILE A 111 2.89 -2.79 11.99
CA ILE A 111 4.11 -2.90 12.82
C ILE A 111 3.88 -3.85 13.99
N ASN A 112 2.74 -3.77 14.67
CA ASN A 112 2.44 -4.62 15.83
C ASN A 112 2.48 -6.11 15.50
N TRP A 113 1.97 -6.51 14.32
CA TRP A 113 2.03 -7.89 13.87
C TRP A 113 3.46 -8.33 13.58
N ILE A 114 4.26 -7.48 12.92
CA ILE A 114 5.68 -7.76 12.63
C ILE A 114 6.45 -8.02 13.94
N LEU A 115 6.22 -7.20 14.96
CA LEU A 115 6.87 -7.34 16.28
C LEU A 115 6.42 -8.62 17.02
N GLN A 116 5.13 -8.99 16.92
CA GLN A 116 4.60 -10.21 17.55
C GLN A 116 5.14 -11.50 16.93
N ASN A 117 5.38 -11.52 15.62
CA ASN A 117 5.86 -12.73 14.93
C ASN A 117 7.31 -13.11 15.26
N GLN A 118 8.06 -12.26 15.97
CA GLN A 118 9.35 -12.64 16.54
C GLN A 118 9.22 -13.38 17.86
N GLN A 119 8.26 -13.03 18.71
CA GLN A 119 8.10 -13.65 20.04
C GLN A 119 7.74 -15.14 19.97
N ASN A 120 7.22 -15.61 18.84
CA ASN A 120 6.88 -17.02 18.61
C ASN A 120 8.00 -17.83 17.91
N LYS A 121 9.16 -17.22 17.63
CA LYS A 121 10.31 -17.89 17.01
C LYS A 121 11.48 -18.17 17.97
N GLU A 122 11.35 -17.81 19.25
CA GLU A 122 12.26 -18.18 20.34
C GLU A 122 11.71 -19.36 21.16
#